data_AF-A0A7W7PWE9-F1
#
_entry.id   AF-A0A7W7PWE9-F1
#
_cell.length_a   1.000
_cell.length_b   1.000
_cell.length_c   1.000
_cell.angle_alpha   90.00
_cell.angle_beta   90.00
_cell.angle_gamma   90.00
#
_symmetry.space_group_name_H-M   'P 1'
#
loop_
_entity.id
_entity.type
_entity.pdbx_description
1 polymer ?
#
loop_
_entity_poly.entity_id
_entity_poly.type
_entity_poly.pdbx_seq_one_letter_code
_entity_poly.pdbx_strand_id
1 'polypeptide(L)'
;MSSAVFPGVPALAVNAYSTATRAVSTFVPGSAGQQMADALAEWGVTVHHDDDAGNSWLLVNLDGDDFPGVGTPHLVAYVYDWEEDALFVDEPLEGRAATWRVNFNNGRAEAPVFTGKRTDPATDTAQCAAFIADYLTAPPAATADGVLLDELETYGITAELDASCYLVPLPAAAADGTEYLTISGSDETTVDHPAAEHRGWTVWRHSANGEPIGDALLEHPGTALVDCAAHSVQVAETVAAYLSALSGSHLS
;
A
#
# COMPACT_ATOMS: atom_id res chain seq x y z
N MET A 1 38.84 -30.89 1.76
CA MET A 1 37.44 -31.35 1.79
C MET A 1 36.90 -31.14 3.19
N SER A 2 36.31 -29.98 3.46
CA SER A 2 35.62 -29.68 4.72
C SER A 2 34.38 -28.88 4.35
N SER A 3 33.21 -29.47 4.56
CA SER A 3 31.91 -28.88 4.25
C SER A 3 31.49 -28.07 5.47
N ALA A 4 31.40 -26.75 5.33
CA ALA A 4 30.87 -25.88 6.35
C ALA A 4 29.34 -25.82 6.21
N VAL A 5 28.65 -26.28 7.25
CA VAL A 5 27.20 -26.17 7.42
C VAL A 5 26.90 -24.75 7.87
N PHE A 6 26.12 -24.00 7.09
CA PHE A 6 25.60 -22.70 7.51
C PHE A 6 24.36 -22.90 8.42
N PRO A 7 24.27 -22.20 9.56
CA PRO A 7 23.05 -22.18 10.37
C PRO A 7 21.96 -21.39 9.63
N GLY A 8 20.79 -22.01 9.47
CA GLY A 8 19.65 -21.44 8.77
C GLY A 8 19.16 -20.15 9.43
N VAL A 9 18.91 -19.15 8.59
CA VAL A 9 18.11 -17.97 8.93
C VAL A 9 16.68 -18.46 9.20
N PRO A 10 16.05 -18.10 10.33
CA PRO A 10 14.66 -18.46 10.56
C PRO A 10 13.80 -17.74 9.50
N ALA A 11 13.03 -18.51 8.75
CA ALA A 11 12.00 -17.98 7.88
C ALA A 11 11.05 -17.13 8.72
N LEU A 12 10.93 -15.84 8.39
CA LEU A 12 9.82 -15.01 8.85
C LEU A 12 8.53 -15.77 8.53
N ALA A 13 7.74 -16.05 9.56
CA ALA A 13 6.44 -16.68 9.42
C ALA A 13 5.54 -15.74 8.63
N VAL A 14 5.43 -15.97 7.32
CA VAL A 14 4.35 -15.41 6.52
C VAL A 14 3.07 -15.97 7.13
N ASN A 15 2.27 -15.10 7.73
CA ASN A 15 0.93 -15.45 8.21
C ASN A 15 0.15 -15.98 7.01
N ALA A 16 0.01 -17.30 6.91
CA ALA A 16 -0.80 -17.94 5.90
C ALA A 16 -2.26 -17.67 6.25
N TYR A 17 -2.80 -16.55 5.76
CA TYR A 17 -4.23 -16.31 5.76
C TYR A 17 -4.91 -17.41 4.93
N SER A 18 -5.75 -18.19 5.60
CA SER A 18 -6.44 -19.36 5.06
C SER A 18 -7.38 -18.94 3.92
N THR A 19 -7.20 -19.51 2.72
CA THR A 19 -8.10 -19.41 1.56
C THR A 19 -9.38 -20.25 1.73
N ALA A 20 -9.86 -20.42 2.97
CA ALA A 20 -11.18 -20.97 3.20
C ALA A 20 -12.21 -20.07 2.52
N THR A 21 -13.13 -20.67 1.76
CA THR A 21 -14.30 -20.00 1.21
C THR A 21 -15.08 -19.37 2.36
N ARG A 22 -14.77 -18.11 2.69
CA ARG A 22 -15.44 -17.36 3.76
C ARG A 22 -16.87 -17.19 3.29
N ALA A 23 -17.80 -17.81 4.04
CA ALA A 23 -19.22 -17.64 3.83
C ALA A 23 -19.52 -16.13 3.81
N VAL A 24 -20.47 -15.71 2.96
CA VAL A 24 -21.04 -14.35 2.99
C VAL A 24 -21.37 -14.05 4.45
N SER A 25 -20.58 -13.20 5.08
CA SER A 25 -20.71 -12.92 6.51
C SER A 25 -22.05 -12.25 6.71
N THR A 26 -22.90 -12.84 7.54
CA THR A 26 -24.16 -12.22 7.94
C THR A 26 -23.85 -11.15 8.98
N PHE A 27 -24.10 -9.88 8.66
CA PHE A 27 -23.96 -8.81 9.64
C PHE A 27 -24.93 -8.98 10.81
N VAL A 28 -24.53 -8.49 11.98
CA VAL A 28 -25.40 -8.44 13.16
C VAL A 28 -26.57 -7.49 12.86
N PRO A 29 -27.84 -7.92 12.98
CA PRO A 29 -28.97 -7.06 12.66
C PRO A 29 -28.95 -5.75 13.48
N GLY A 30 -29.01 -4.62 12.78
CA GLY A 30 -28.98 -3.28 13.39
C GLY A 30 -27.59 -2.74 13.70
N SER A 31 -26.51 -3.50 13.44
CA SER A 31 -25.14 -3.00 13.59
C SER A 31 -24.79 -1.93 12.56
N ALA A 32 -23.71 -1.20 12.80
CA ALA A 32 -23.14 -0.25 11.84
C ALA A 32 -22.81 -0.94 10.50
N GLY A 33 -22.28 -2.16 10.55
CA GLY A 33 -21.93 -2.98 9.41
C GLY A 33 -23.14 -3.34 8.56
N GLN A 34 -24.26 -3.76 9.18
CA GLN A 34 -25.51 -3.99 8.46
C GLN A 34 -26.03 -2.69 7.82
N GLN A 35 -26.00 -1.57 8.55
CA GLN A 35 -26.46 -0.28 8.04
C GLN A 35 -25.64 0.19 6.83
N MET A 36 -24.31 0.03 6.87
CA MET A 36 -23.44 0.35 5.75
C MET A 36 -23.67 -0.60 4.56
N ALA A 37 -23.83 -1.90 4.81
CA ALA A 37 -24.13 -2.87 3.76
C ALA A 37 -25.45 -2.56 3.05
N ASP A 38 -26.50 -2.20 3.80
CA ASP A 38 -27.78 -1.79 3.24
C ASP A 38 -27.63 -0.51 2.40
N ALA A 39 -26.86 0.47 2.88
CA ALA A 39 -26.62 1.73 2.16
C ALA A 39 -25.81 1.52 0.87
N LEU A 40 -24.77 0.68 0.89
CA LEU A 40 -23.95 0.36 -0.29
C LEU A 40 -24.70 -0.50 -1.32
N ALA A 41 -25.61 -1.36 -0.87
CA ALA A 41 -26.44 -2.17 -1.77
C ALA A 41 -27.31 -1.30 -2.69
N GLU A 42 -27.70 -0.09 -2.28
CA GLU A 42 -28.42 0.87 -3.15
C GLU A 42 -27.60 1.32 -4.36
N TRP A 43 -26.26 1.25 -4.25
CA TRP A 43 -25.31 1.58 -5.31
C TRP A 43 -24.82 0.35 -6.08
N GLY A 44 -25.33 -0.84 -5.74
CA GLY A 44 -24.85 -2.12 -6.29
C GLY A 44 -23.44 -2.48 -5.83
N VAL A 45 -22.99 -1.96 -4.67
CA VAL A 45 -21.68 -2.26 -4.09
C VAL A 45 -21.84 -3.34 -3.04
N THR A 46 -21.10 -4.44 -3.20
CA THR A 46 -21.01 -5.50 -2.20
C THR A 46 -19.89 -5.18 -1.20
N VAL A 47 -20.14 -5.48 0.07
CA VAL A 47 -19.17 -5.30 1.15
C VAL A 47 -19.03 -6.58 1.96
N HIS A 48 -17.81 -6.84 2.43
CA HIS A 48 -17.48 -8.03 3.19
C HIS A 48 -17.10 -7.68 4.62
N HIS A 49 -17.65 -8.43 5.57
CA HIS A 49 -17.17 -8.36 6.95
C HIS A 49 -15.83 -9.08 7.08
N ASP A 50 -14.92 -8.50 7.85
CA ASP A 50 -13.72 -9.18 8.31
C ASP A 50 -13.51 -8.90 9.80
N ASP A 51 -13.05 -9.93 10.50
CA ASP A 51 -12.77 -9.94 11.92
C ASP A 51 -11.32 -10.38 12.09
N ASP A 52 -10.45 -9.46 12.50
CA ASP A 52 -9.07 -9.78 12.85
C ASP A 52 -8.62 -8.96 14.07
N ALA A 53 -7.74 -9.54 14.88
CA ALA A 53 -7.16 -8.96 16.08
C ALA A 53 -8.16 -8.37 17.10
N GLY A 54 -9.41 -8.85 17.11
CA GLY A 54 -10.45 -8.39 18.04
C GLY A 54 -11.18 -7.12 17.61
N ASN A 55 -10.94 -6.64 16.38
CA ASN A 55 -11.72 -5.57 15.76
C ASN A 55 -12.51 -6.14 14.58
N SER A 56 -13.58 -5.44 14.22
CA SER A 56 -14.40 -5.74 13.05
C SER A 56 -14.34 -4.57 12.08
N TRP A 57 -14.23 -4.87 10.78
CA TRP A 57 -14.28 -3.88 9.71
C TRP A 57 -14.95 -4.43 8.46
N LEU A 58 -15.19 -3.53 7.52
CA LEU A 58 -15.77 -3.80 6.22
C LEU A 58 -14.71 -3.68 5.13
N LEU A 59 -14.65 -4.66 4.25
CA LEU A 59 -13.78 -4.67 3.08
C LEU A 59 -14.63 -4.50 1.82
N VAL A 60 -14.26 -3.50 1.00
CA VAL A 60 -14.88 -3.24 -0.30
C VAL A 60 -13.80 -3.37 -1.36
N ASN A 61 -13.92 -4.38 -2.22
CA ASN A 61 -12.97 -4.63 -3.29
C ASN A 61 -13.19 -3.63 -4.44
N LEU A 62 -12.11 -3.10 -5.03
CA LEU A 62 -12.23 -2.15 -6.16
C LEU A 62 -12.69 -2.85 -7.44
N ASP A 63 -12.34 -4.13 -7.59
CA ASP A 63 -12.50 -4.86 -8.86
C ASP A 63 -13.80 -5.68 -8.94
N GLY A 64 -14.64 -5.68 -7.89
CA GLY A 64 -15.94 -6.36 -7.91
C GLY A 64 -16.46 -6.83 -6.57
N ASP A 65 -17.33 -7.84 -6.61
CA ASP A 65 -18.12 -8.34 -5.47
C ASP A 65 -17.43 -9.44 -4.64
N ASP A 66 -16.19 -9.78 -4.97
CA ASP A 66 -15.44 -10.84 -4.29
C ASP A 66 -14.60 -10.27 -3.14
N PHE A 67 -14.44 -11.08 -2.07
CA PHE A 67 -13.57 -10.75 -0.94
C PHE A 67 -12.14 -10.47 -1.45
N PRO A 68 -11.50 -9.36 -1.05
CA PRO A 68 -10.20 -8.99 -1.60
C PRO A 68 -9.13 -10.03 -1.23
N GLY A 69 -8.34 -10.43 -2.23
CA GLY A 69 -7.19 -11.31 -2.02
C GLY A 69 -6.05 -10.62 -1.27
N VAL A 70 -5.08 -11.40 -0.81
CA VAL A 70 -3.84 -10.84 -0.24
C VAL A 70 -3.16 -9.95 -1.27
N GLY A 71 -2.84 -8.72 -0.88
CA GLY A 71 -2.22 -7.73 -1.76
C GLY A 71 -3.16 -7.07 -2.78
N THR A 72 -4.44 -7.43 -2.81
CA THR A 72 -5.42 -6.79 -3.72
C THR A 72 -5.83 -5.43 -3.16
N PRO A 73 -5.81 -4.35 -3.97
CA PRO A 73 -6.31 -3.06 -3.54
C PRO A 73 -7.78 -3.12 -3.09
N HIS A 74 -8.09 -2.54 -1.94
CA HIS A 74 -9.44 -2.51 -1.37
C HIS A 74 -9.63 -1.30 -0.46
N LEU A 75 -10.88 -0.94 -0.20
CA LEU A 75 -11.24 0.01 0.83
C LEU A 75 -11.54 -0.75 2.13
N VAL A 76 -11.03 -0.22 3.24
CA VAL A 76 -11.33 -0.67 4.60
C VAL A 76 -12.20 0.39 5.25
N ALA A 77 -13.47 0.05 5.52
CA ALA A 77 -14.41 0.93 6.20
C ALA A 77 -14.68 0.43 7.63
N TYR A 78 -14.59 1.33 8.59
CA TYR A 78 -14.81 1.02 10.00
C TYR A 78 -15.39 2.22 10.75
N VAL A 79 -16.01 1.96 11.88
CA VAL A 79 -16.40 3.01 12.82
C VAL A 79 -15.33 3.15 13.88
N TYR A 80 -14.92 4.38 14.17
CA TYR A 80 -14.00 4.68 15.27
C TYR A 80 -14.73 5.45 16.37
N ASP A 81 -14.73 4.87 17.58
CA ASP A 81 -15.20 5.51 18.81
C ASP A 81 -14.02 6.18 19.53
N TRP A 82 -14.13 7.49 19.73
CA TRP A 82 -13.07 8.28 20.37
C TRP A 82 -13.09 8.19 21.89
N GLU A 83 -14.22 7.85 22.50
CA GLU A 83 -14.33 7.76 23.95
C GLU A 83 -13.77 6.43 24.46
N GLU A 84 -13.95 5.38 23.67
CA GLU A 84 -13.49 4.03 23.99
C GLU A 84 -12.16 3.67 23.33
N ASP A 85 -11.67 4.49 22.38
CA ASP A 85 -10.50 4.22 21.53
C ASP A 85 -10.63 2.85 20.84
N ALA A 86 -11.80 2.61 20.23
CA ALA A 86 -12.21 1.31 19.71
C ALA A 86 -12.66 1.37 18.24
N LEU A 87 -12.47 0.26 17.53
CA LEU A 87 -12.87 0.06 16.14
C LEU A 87 -13.93 -1.03 16.07
N PHE A 88 -15.07 -0.74 15.43
CA PHE A 88 -16.15 -1.72 15.31
C PHE A 88 -17.00 -1.49 14.05
N VAL A 89 -17.66 -2.55 13.60
CA VAL A 89 -18.80 -2.52 12.66
C VAL A 89 -19.90 -3.51 13.06
N ASP A 90 -19.65 -4.37 14.05
CA ASP A 90 -20.58 -5.39 14.53
C ASP A 90 -21.52 -4.90 15.65
N GLU A 91 -21.37 -3.65 16.09
CA GLU A 91 -22.22 -3.00 17.09
C GLU A 91 -23.08 -1.85 16.51
N PRO A 92 -24.20 -1.47 17.14
CA PRO A 92 -25.00 -0.31 16.74
C PRO A 92 -24.30 1.04 16.94
N LEU A 93 -24.60 2.02 16.09
CA LEU A 93 -24.12 3.40 16.21
C LEU A 93 -24.84 4.25 17.28
N GLU A 94 -26.02 3.83 17.74
CA GLU A 94 -26.93 4.67 18.51
C GLU A 94 -26.31 5.12 19.84
N GLY A 95 -26.29 6.44 20.07
CA GLY A 95 -25.82 7.06 21.31
C GLY A 95 -24.30 7.15 21.46
N ARG A 96 -23.52 6.73 20.46
CA ARG A 96 -22.05 6.79 20.49
C ARG A 96 -21.49 8.07 19.85
N ALA A 97 -20.35 8.53 20.35
CA ALA A 97 -19.57 9.64 19.78
C ALA A 97 -18.60 9.14 18.69
N ALA A 98 -19.13 8.33 17.76
CA ALA A 98 -18.35 7.60 16.80
C ALA A 98 -18.44 8.20 15.39
N THR A 99 -17.51 7.82 14.51
CA THR A 99 -17.52 8.27 13.11
C THR A 99 -17.00 7.20 12.17
N TRP A 100 -17.54 7.16 10.96
CA TRP A 100 -17.01 6.35 9.88
C TRP A 100 -15.66 6.85 9.41
N ARG A 101 -14.78 5.91 9.13
CA ARG A 101 -13.55 6.15 8.38
C ARG A 101 -13.47 5.17 7.23
N VAL A 102 -12.86 5.62 6.15
CA VAL A 102 -12.48 4.76 5.04
C VAL A 102 -11.02 4.98 4.77
N ASN A 103 -10.30 3.87 4.74
CA ASN A 103 -8.92 3.84 4.34
C ASN A 103 -8.80 3.07 3.02
N PHE A 104 -7.91 3.51 2.14
CA PHE A 104 -7.52 2.75 0.97
C PHE A 104 -6.29 1.92 1.31
N ASN A 105 -6.38 0.61 1.09
CA ASN A 105 -5.28 -0.32 1.24
C ASN A 105 -4.86 -0.77 -0.16
N ASN A 106 -3.61 -0.47 -0.54
CA ASN A 106 -3.06 -0.86 -1.85
C ASN A 106 -2.34 -2.22 -1.83
N GLY A 107 -2.54 -3.02 -0.78
CA GLY A 107 -1.83 -4.27 -0.53
C GLY A 107 -0.51 -4.11 0.23
N ARG A 108 0.00 -2.88 0.39
CA ARG A 108 1.28 -2.59 1.06
C ARG A 108 1.14 -1.64 2.23
N ALA A 109 0.34 -0.60 2.05
CA ALA A 109 0.08 0.44 3.03
C ALA A 109 -1.41 0.78 3.04
N GLU A 110 -1.84 1.37 4.15
CA GLU A 110 -3.20 1.84 4.35
C GLU A 110 -3.19 3.35 4.57
N ALA A 111 -3.99 4.08 3.80
CA ALA A 111 -4.06 5.54 3.85
C ALA A 111 -5.50 6.03 4.05
N PRO A 112 -5.75 7.02 4.92
CA PRO A 112 -7.10 7.55 5.11
C PRO A 112 -7.57 8.31 3.88
N VAL A 113 -8.71 7.91 3.33
CA VAL A 113 -9.35 8.56 2.17
C VAL A 113 -10.68 9.23 2.54
N PHE A 114 -11.28 8.86 3.67
CA PHE A 114 -12.46 9.49 4.23
C PHE A 114 -12.41 9.54 5.74
N THR A 115 -12.87 10.66 6.31
CA THR A 115 -13.15 10.78 7.74
C THR A 115 -14.46 11.52 7.91
N GLY A 116 -15.41 10.83 8.53
CA GLY A 116 -16.73 11.34 8.80
C GLY A 116 -16.76 12.43 9.86
N LYS A 117 -17.97 12.94 10.14
CA LYS A 117 -18.21 13.94 11.18
C LYS A 117 -18.81 13.29 12.42
N ARG A 118 -18.20 13.58 13.58
CA ARG A 118 -18.62 13.06 14.90
C ARG A 118 -20.05 13.41 15.33
N THR A 119 -20.69 14.40 14.72
CA THR A 119 -21.91 15.01 15.26
C THR A 119 -23.21 14.36 14.79
N ASP A 120 -23.17 13.46 13.81
CA ASP A 120 -24.38 12.80 13.28
C ASP A 120 -24.07 11.44 12.63
N PRO A 121 -24.02 10.34 13.40
CA PRO A 121 -23.63 9.01 12.90
C PRO A 121 -24.53 8.44 11.78
N ALA A 122 -25.81 8.79 11.76
CA ALA A 122 -26.74 8.31 10.74
C ALA A 122 -26.49 9.00 9.39
N THR A 123 -26.32 10.32 9.41
CA THR A 123 -25.90 11.07 8.22
C THR A 123 -24.48 10.67 7.78
N ASP A 124 -23.62 10.30 8.73
CA ASP A 124 -22.26 9.83 8.45
C ASP A 124 -22.24 8.52 7.65
N THR A 125 -23.18 7.59 7.91
CA THR A 125 -23.27 6.31 7.18
C THR A 125 -23.63 6.53 5.71
N ALA A 126 -24.66 7.33 5.41
CA ALA A 126 -25.05 7.61 4.04
C ALA A 126 -23.99 8.42 3.27
N GLN A 127 -23.31 9.36 3.94
CA GLN A 127 -22.21 10.12 3.35
C GLN A 127 -21.00 9.24 3.05
N CYS A 128 -20.65 8.34 3.96
CA CYS A 128 -19.57 7.38 3.78
C CYS A 128 -19.89 6.40 2.64
N ALA A 129 -21.12 5.86 2.57
CA ALA A 129 -21.55 5.00 1.47
C ALA A 129 -21.49 5.71 0.11
N ALA A 130 -21.96 6.96 0.03
CA ALA A 130 -21.87 7.77 -1.19
C ALA A 130 -20.40 8.03 -1.58
N PHE A 131 -19.54 8.34 -0.60
CA PHE A 131 -18.10 8.49 -0.84
C PHE A 131 -17.48 7.22 -1.42
N ILE A 132 -17.76 6.04 -0.84
CA ILE A 132 -17.26 4.75 -1.33
C ILE A 132 -17.72 4.52 -2.77
N ALA A 133 -19.01 4.73 -3.06
CA ALA A 133 -19.54 4.57 -4.42
C ALA A 133 -18.86 5.53 -5.43
N ASP A 134 -18.69 6.80 -5.07
CA ASP A 134 -17.97 7.78 -5.89
C ASP A 134 -16.51 7.34 -6.12
N TYR A 135 -15.83 6.88 -5.06
CA TYR A 135 -14.45 6.39 -5.13
C TYR A 135 -14.31 5.19 -6.06
N LEU A 136 -15.26 4.25 -6.05
CA LEU A 136 -15.23 3.08 -6.93
C LEU A 136 -15.50 3.43 -8.40
N THR A 137 -16.32 4.45 -8.67
CA THR A 137 -16.61 4.88 -10.04
C THR A 137 -15.53 5.77 -10.65
N ALA A 138 -14.82 6.52 -9.81
CA ALA A 138 -13.74 7.41 -10.20
C ALA A 138 -12.63 7.36 -9.14
N PRO A 139 -11.86 6.25 -9.08
CA PRO A 139 -10.78 6.13 -8.13
C PRO A 139 -9.78 7.27 -8.35
N PRO A 140 -9.08 7.72 -7.28
CA PRO A 140 -8.03 8.71 -7.40
C PRO A 140 -7.06 8.32 -8.51
N ALA A 141 -6.55 9.33 -9.21
CA ALA A 141 -5.48 9.08 -10.18
C ALA A 141 -4.34 8.33 -9.49
N ALA A 142 -3.76 7.35 -10.18
CA ALA A 142 -2.60 6.63 -9.69
C ALA A 142 -1.52 7.61 -9.22
N THR A 143 -0.86 7.31 -8.12
CA THR A 143 0.28 8.07 -7.62
C THR A 143 1.55 7.57 -8.29
N ALA A 144 2.54 8.45 -8.45
CA ALA A 144 3.79 8.12 -9.10
C ALA A 144 4.54 7.01 -8.34
N ASP A 145 4.57 7.10 -7.00
CA ASP A 145 5.16 6.09 -6.15
C ASP A 145 4.49 4.72 -6.27
N GLY A 146 3.15 4.67 -6.32
CA GLY A 146 2.41 3.44 -6.55
C GLY A 146 2.83 2.76 -7.85
N VAL A 147 2.89 3.53 -8.94
CA VAL A 147 3.33 3.04 -10.26
C VAL A 147 4.79 2.53 -10.20
N LEU A 148 5.70 3.24 -9.53
CA LEU A 148 7.09 2.80 -9.37
C LEU A 148 7.19 1.49 -8.56
N LEU A 149 6.46 1.42 -7.45
CA LEU A 149 6.48 0.30 -6.53
C LEU A 149 5.92 -0.98 -7.16
N ASP A 150 4.87 -0.88 -7.97
CA ASP A 150 4.33 -1.99 -8.74
C ASP A 150 5.37 -2.53 -9.74
N GLU A 151 6.05 -1.64 -10.48
CA GLU A 151 7.08 -2.03 -11.45
C GLU A 151 8.30 -2.70 -10.78
N LEU A 152 8.76 -2.20 -9.62
CA LEU A 152 9.85 -2.83 -8.86
C LEU A 152 9.49 -4.26 -8.41
N GLU A 153 8.24 -4.50 -8.04
CA GLU A 153 7.78 -5.83 -7.62
C GLU A 153 7.79 -6.85 -8.76
N THR A 154 7.59 -6.42 -10.01
CA THR A 154 7.70 -7.33 -11.17
C THR A 154 9.09 -7.97 -11.29
N TYR A 155 10.12 -7.31 -10.74
CA TYR A 155 11.50 -7.80 -10.65
C TYR A 155 11.85 -8.44 -9.31
N GLY A 156 10.89 -8.56 -8.38
CA GLY A 156 11.12 -9.05 -7.02
C GLY A 156 11.94 -8.10 -6.15
N ILE A 157 11.93 -6.80 -6.46
CA ILE A 157 12.68 -5.78 -5.73
C ILE A 157 11.76 -5.15 -4.67
N THR A 158 12.18 -5.22 -3.42
CA THR A 158 11.52 -4.52 -2.32
C THR A 158 12.23 -3.21 -2.04
N ALA A 159 11.47 -2.13 -1.95
CA ALA A 159 11.93 -0.81 -1.59
C ALA A 159 11.26 -0.34 -0.29
N GLU A 160 12.02 0.34 0.57
CA GLU A 160 11.54 0.92 1.82
C GLU A 160 11.42 2.44 1.67
N LEU A 161 10.30 3.03 2.08
CA LEU A 161 10.14 4.48 2.05
C LEU A 161 10.98 5.12 3.18
N ASP A 162 11.88 6.03 2.82
CA ASP A 162 12.63 6.87 3.76
C ASP A 162 12.42 8.36 3.42
N ALA A 163 11.63 9.03 4.27
CA ALA A 163 11.21 10.42 4.15
C ALA A 163 10.60 10.78 2.78
N SER A 164 11.44 11.08 1.79
CA SER A 164 11.07 11.54 0.45
C SER A 164 11.69 10.71 -0.68
N CYS A 165 12.21 9.53 -0.37
CA CYS A 165 12.81 8.62 -1.35
C CYS A 165 12.57 7.16 -0.96
N TYR A 166 12.85 6.25 -1.87
CA TYR A 166 12.84 4.82 -1.63
C TYR A 166 14.26 4.28 -1.49
N LEU A 167 14.50 3.48 -0.45
CA LEU A 167 15.75 2.76 -0.23
C LEU A 167 15.63 1.33 -0.79
N VAL A 168 16.60 0.93 -1.61
CA VAL A 168 16.73 -0.46 -2.06
C VAL A 168 18.03 -1.03 -1.50
N PRO A 169 17.97 -2.02 -0.59
CA PRO A 169 19.16 -2.61 -0.01
C PRO A 169 19.96 -3.39 -1.04
N LEU A 170 21.29 -3.25 -1.03
CA LEU A 170 22.16 -4.09 -1.87
C LEU A 170 22.34 -5.48 -1.25
N PRO A 171 22.57 -6.53 -2.08
CA PRO A 171 22.85 -7.87 -1.56
C PRO A 171 24.09 -7.87 -0.67
N ALA A 172 24.04 -8.56 0.47
CA ALA A 172 25.11 -8.59 1.47
C ALA A 172 26.48 -9.08 0.94
N ALA A 173 26.51 -9.74 -0.23
CA ALA A 173 27.77 -10.13 -0.88
C ALA A 173 28.52 -8.91 -1.47
N ALA A 174 27.81 -7.88 -1.90
CA ALA A 174 28.31 -6.79 -2.75
C ALA A 174 28.69 -5.50 -2.02
N ALA A 175 28.31 -5.39 -0.75
CA ALA A 175 28.66 -4.29 0.12
C ALA A 175 29.25 -4.85 1.41
N ASP A 176 30.00 -4.06 2.16
CA ASP A 176 30.34 -4.33 3.57
C ASP A 176 29.10 -4.34 4.51
N GLY A 177 27.90 -4.51 3.94
CA GLY A 177 26.60 -4.53 4.61
C GLY A 177 25.92 -3.17 4.71
N THR A 178 26.47 -2.10 4.10
CA THR A 178 26.01 -0.73 4.40
C THR A 178 25.64 0.15 3.21
N GLU A 179 25.88 -0.30 1.98
CA GLU A 179 25.47 0.45 0.79
C GLU A 179 24.03 0.14 0.39
N TYR A 180 23.38 1.12 -0.24
CA TYR A 180 22.01 1.03 -0.72
C TYR A 180 21.81 1.91 -1.96
N LEU A 181 20.71 1.68 -2.68
CA LEU A 181 20.24 2.60 -3.70
C LEU A 181 19.16 3.51 -3.12
N THR A 182 19.10 4.74 -3.59
CA THR A 182 17.94 5.62 -3.41
C THR A 182 17.23 5.80 -4.73
N ILE A 183 15.90 5.88 -4.69
CA ILE A 183 15.05 6.30 -5.80
C ILE A 183 14.24 7.50 -5.32
N SER A 184 14.42 8.65 -5.94
CA SER A 184 13.72 9.89 -5.58
C SER A 184 13.07 10.52 -6.79
N GLY A 185 12.06 11.37 -6.59
CA GLY A 185 11.60 12.28 -7.64
C GLY A 185 12.74 13.21 -8.08
N SER A 186 12.80 13.55 -9.37
CA SER A 186 13.90 14.36 -9.92
C SER A 186 13.84 15.83 -9.47
N ASP A 187 12.66 16.36 -9.16
CA ASP A 187 12.47 17.74 -8.69
C ASP A 187 11.37 17.88 -7.61
N GLU A 188 10.78 16.77 -7.19
CA GLU A 188 9.72 16.76 -6.19
C GLU A 188 10.30 16.57 -4.79
N THR A 189 9.69 17.24 -3.81
CA THR A 189 10.06 17.09 -2.40
C THR A 189 9.61 15.75 -1.82
N THR A 190 8.78 14.99 -2.54
CA THR A 190 8.19 13.71 -2.12
C THR A 190 8.00 12.77 -3.31
N VAL A 191 8.11 11.46 -3.07
CA VAL A 191 7.75 10.43 -4.06
C VAL A 191 6.22 10.27 -4.20
N ASP A 192 5.47 10.61 -3.16
CA ASP A 192 4.01 10.63 -3.14
C ASP A 192 3.48 11.90 -3.81
N HIS A 193 3.16 11.78 -5.10
CA HIS A 193 2.50 12.79 -5.92
C HIS A 193 1.68 12.12 -7.03
N PRO A 194 0.69 12.81 -7.65
CA PRO A 194 -0.08 12.22 -8.75
C PRO A 194 0.82 11.81 -9.93
N ALA A 195 0.59 10.63 -10.52
CA ALA A 195 1.38 10.15 -11.66
C ALA A 195 1.31 11.08 -12.88
N ALA A 196 0.20 11.82 -13.04
CA ALA A 196 0.05 12.83 -14.09
C ALA A 196 0.93 14.08 -13.89
N GLU A 197 1.42 14.30 -12.67
CA GLU A 197 2.34 15.38 -12.30
C GLU A 197 3.80 14.93 -12.26
N HIS A 198 4.06 13.66 -12.60
CA HIS A 198 5.40 13.08 -12.53
C HIS A 198 6.37 13.72 -13.52
N ARG A 199 7.54 14.11 -13.03
CA ARG A 199 8.60 14.80 -13.81
C ARG A 199 9.89 13.99 -13.95
N GLY A 200 9.95 12.83 -13.31
CA GLY A 200 11.11 11.96 -13.37
C GLY A 200 11.47 11.33 -12.03
N TRP A 201 12.13 10.19 -12.11
CA TRP A 201 12.89 9.53 -11.07
C TRP A 201 14.39 9.76 -11.26
N THR A 202 15.11 9.70 -10.14
CA THR A 202 16.57 9.63 -10.12
C THR A 202 16.99 8.48 -9.22
N VAL A 203 17.98 7.69 -9.67
CA VAL A 203 18.51 6.54 -8.96
C VAL A 203 19.98 6.77 -8.62
N TRP A 204 20.30 6.78 -7.33
CA TRP A 204 21.67 6.94 -6.84
C TRP A 204 22.11 5.73 -6.04
N ARG A 205 23.42 5.47 -6.01
CA ARG A 205 24.05 4.58 -5.05
C ARG A 205 24.60 5.40 -3.90
N HIS A 206 24.42 4.93 -2.68
CA HIS A 206 24.94 5.57 -1.47
C HIS A 206 25.81 4.62 -0.65
N SER A 207 26.75 5.22 0.08
CA SER A 207 27.51 4.56 1.14
C SER A 207 26.69 4.42 2.43
N ALA A 208 27.23 3.71 3.41
CA ALA A 208 26.72 3.61 4.79
C ALA A 208 26.22 4.92 5.39
N ASN A 209 26.94 6.01 5.09
CA ASN A 209 26.72 7.31 5.70
C ASN A 209 25.73 8.17 4.89
N GLY A 210 25.15 7.63 3.82
CA GLY A 210 24.27 8.36 2.91
C GLY A 210 24.99 9.24 1.89
N GLU A 211 26.31 9.21 1.82
CA GLU A 211 27.05 9.92 0.77
C GLU A 211 26.89 9.20 -0.59
N PRO A 212 26.55 9.91 -1.68
CA PRO A 212 26.44 9.31 -3.00
C PRO A 212 27.79 8.79 -3.49
N ILE A 213 27.79 7.64 -4.15
CA ILE A 213 28.97 6.97 -4.69
C ILE A 213 28.95 7.05 -6.22
N GLY A 214 29.78 7.93 -6.77
CA GLY A 214 29.90 8.11 -8.22
C GLY A 214 28.75 8.92 -8.81
N ASP A 215 28.48 8.70 -10.10
CA ASP A 215 27.38 9.33 -10.82
C ASP A 215 26.06 8.57 -10.59
N ALA A 216 24.93 9.23 -10.86
CA ALA A 216 23.61 8.60 -10.82
C ALA A 216 23.54 7.40 -11.79
N LEU A 217 22.87 6.33 -11.37
CA LEU A 217 22.60 5.17 -12.22
C LEU A 217 21.56 5.50 -13.29
N LEU A 218 20.60 6.35 -12.93
CA LEU A 218 19.59 6.92 -13.81
C LEU A 218 19.28 8.32 -13.31
N GLU A 219 19.22 9.28 -14.23
CA GLU A 219 18.83 10.65 -13.95
C GLU A 219 17.94 11.12 -15.09
N HIS A 220 16.77 11.66 -14.76
CA HIS A 220 15.95 12.40 -15.71
C HIS A 220 16.25 13.90 -15.60
N PRO A 221 17.07 14.47 -16.50
CA PRO A 221 17.40 15.88 -16.42
C PRO A 221 16.23 16.73 -16.89
N GLY A 222 15.63 17.48 -15.97
CA GLY A 222 14.68 18.54 -16.31
C GLY A 222 13.49 18.61 -15.37
N THR A 223 12.57 19.51 -15.72
CA THR A 223 11.30 19.73 -15.01
C THR A 223 10.10 19.43 -15.91
N ALA A 224 10.31 18.79 -17.06
CA ALA A 224 9.21 18.44 -17.96
C ALA A 224 8.43 17.24 -17.39
N LEU A 225 7.11 17.22 -17.58
CA LEU A 225 6.32 16.04 -17.25
C LEU A 225 6.75 14.86 -18.13
N VAL A 226 6.83 13.68 -17.53
CA VAL A 226 7.16 12.43 -18.22
C VAL A 226 6.03 11.42 -18.06
N ASP A 227 5.99 10.43 -18.94
CA ASP A 227 5.10 9.27 -18.76
C ASP A 227 5.58 8.47 -17.54
N CYS A 228 4.82 8.58 -16.44
CA CYS A 228 5.16 7.93 -15.19
C CYS A 228 5.30 6.41 -15.32
N ALA A 229 4.43 5.75 -16.08
CA ALA A 229 4.49 4.30 -16.23
C ALA A 229 5.75 3.88 -16.99
N ALA A 230 5.99 4.50 -18.14
CA ALA A 230 7.19 4.20 -18.93
C ALA A 230 8.48 4.51 -18.16
N HIS A 231 8.51 5.59 -17.38
CA HIS A 231 9.70 5.95 -16.62
C HIS A 231 9.91 5.04 -15.40
N SER A 232 8.84 4.63 -14.71
CA SER A 232 8.91 3.63 -13.64
C SER A 232 9.43 2.28 -14.12
N VAL A 233 9.02 1.82 -15.32
CA VAL A 233 9.60 0.62 -15.96
C VAL A 233 11.11 0.78 -16.14
N GLN A 234 11.55 1.92 -16.65
CA GLN A 234 12.98 2.19 -16.86
C GLN A 234 13.79 2.18 -15.56
N VAL A 235 13.22 2.71 -14.47
CA VAL A 235 13.82 2.64 -13.14
C VAL A 235 13.94 1.19 -12.66
N ALA A 236 12.85 0.43 -12.73
CA ALA A 236 12.83 -0.96 -12.29
C ALA A 236 13.85 -1.82 -13.07
N GLU A 237 13.93 -1.66 -14.40
CA GLU A 237 14.94 -2.29 -15.25
C GLU A 237 16.37 -1.91 -14.84
N THR A 238 16.61 -0.61 -14.57
CA THR A 238 17.93 -0.10 -14.18
C THR A 238 18.37 -0.71 -12.85
N VAL A 239 17.48 -0.71 -11.85
CA VAL A 239 17.76 -1.28 -10.52
C VAL A 239 18.00 -2.79 -10.64
N ALA A 240 17.15 -3.52 -11.37
CA ALA A 240 17.30 -4.95 -11.58
C ALA A 240 18.63 -5.32 -12.26
N ALA A 241 19.01 -4.57 -13.30
CA ALA A 241 20.28 -4.77 -14.00
C ALA A 241 21.48 -4.52 -13.07
N TYR A 242 21.43 -3.46 -12.26
CA TYR A 242 22.47 -3.14 -11.30
C TYR A 242 22.65 -4.24 -10.25
N LEU A 243 21.56 -4.69 -9.62
CA LEU A 243 21.57 -5.78 -8.62
C LEU A 243 22.08 -7.10 -9.20
N SER A 244 21.73 -7.39 -10.46
CA SER A 244 22.21 -8.58 -11.17
C SER A 244 23.72 -8.53 -11.44
N ALA A 245 24.25 -7.38 -11.85
CA ALA A 245 25.67 -7.20 -12.12
C ALA A 245 26.54 -7.36 -10.86
N LEU A 246 26.05 -6.86 -9.72
CA LEU A 246 26.71 -7.05 -8.43
C LEU A 246 26.79 -8.54 -8.06
N SER A 247 25.70 -9.27 -8.24
CA SER A 247 25.64 -10.70 -7.90
C SER A 247 26.56 -11.57 -8.77
N GLY A 248 26.75 -11.20 -10.05
CA GLY A 248 27.64 -11.90 -10.97
C GLY A 248 29.14 -11.67 -10.70
N SER A 249 29.49 -10.52 -10.13
CA SER A 249 30.90 -10.12 -9.89
C SER A 249 31.57 -10.87 -8.73
N HIS A 250 30.80 -11.58 -7.89
CA HIS A 250 31.33 -12.37 -6.78
C HIS A 250 31.77 -13.79 -7.16
N LEU A 251 31.60 -14.19 -8.41
CA LEU A 251 31.92 -15.54 -8.88
C LEU A 251 33.22 -15.63 -9.72
N SER A 252 33.93 -14.50 -9.90
CA SER A 252 35.21 -14.43 -10.63
C SER A 252 36.38 -14.13 -9.71
#